data_AF-A0A2E4X5Q5-F1
#
_entry.id   AF-A0A2E4X5Q5-F1
#
_cell.length_a   1.000
_cell.length_b   1.000
_cell.length_c   1.000
_cell.angle_alpha   90.00
_cell.angle_beta   90.00
_cell.angle_gamma   90.00
#
_symmetry.space_group_name_H-M   'P 1'
#
loop_
_entity.id
_entity.type
_entity.pdbx_description
1 polymer ?
#
loop_
_entity_poly.entity_id
_entity_poly.type
_entity_poly.pdbx_seq_one_letter_code
_entity_poly.pdbx_strand_id
1 'polypeptide(L)'
;MKLIFIFFFFARFASSELLIDCENKYSYKITNLNTKHITPYYSFNGGQWTEIKKFKIKDDTIEFFIPNSKYLACTDDSLPTCHYSTFISGLSNQRLTVSEIVLNDCYIGTMGCNKYKKGLELNQRFCKLN
;
A
#
# COMPACT_ATOMS: atom_id res chain seq x y z
N MET A 1 -22.15 5.43 -27.45
CA MET A 1 -21.67 6.77 -27.06
C MET A 1 -20.44 6.60 -26.18
N LYS A 2 -19.39 7.37 -26.46
CA LYS A 2 -18.01 7.29 -25.93
C LYS A 2 -17.93 7.18 -24.39
N LEU A 3 -16.96 6.41 -23.89
CA LEU A 3 -15.76 6.98 -23.26
C LEU A 3 -14.68 5.89 -23.10
N ILE A 4 -13.67 5.94 -23.97
CA ILE A 4 -12.39 5.25 -23.78
C ILE A 4 -11.57 6.18 -22.89
N PHE A 5 -11.40 5.83 -21.61
CA PHE A 5 -10.41 6.49 -20.76
C PHE A 5 -9.03 5.97 -21.16
N ILE A 6 -8.37 6.71 -22.06
CA ILE A 6 -6.93 6.61 -22.29
C ILE A 6 -6.26 7.17 -21.04
N PHE A 7 -5.57 6.32 -20.28
CA PHE A 7 -4.66 6.77 -19.23
C PHE A 7 -3.24 6.34 -19.61
N PHE A 8 -2.49 7.31 -20.11
CA PHE A 8 -1.15 7.18 -20.69
C PHE A 8 -0.08 7.34 -19.59
N PHE A 9 -0.16 6.57 -18.50
CA PHE A 9 0.60 6.88 -17.27
C PHE A 9 1.97 6.21 -17.13
N PHE A 10 2.31 5.20 -17.93
CA PHE A 10 3.47 4.34 -17.63
C PHE A 10 4.66 4.42 -18.59
N ALA A 11 4.69 5.36 -19.54
CA ALA A 11 5.77 5.44 -20.53
C ALA A 11 7.16 5.90 -19.99
N ARG A 12 7.35 5.96 -18.66
CA ARG A 12 8.56 6.54 -18.03
C ARG A 12 9.40 5.57 -17.19
N PHE A 13 9.00 4.32 -17.02
CA PHE A 13 9.85 3.32 -16.36
C PHE A 13 10.65 2.53 -17.39
N ALA A 14 11.97 2.70 -17.38
CA ALA A 14 12.89 1.86 -18.16
C ALA A 14 12.89 0.40 -17.66
N SER A 15 12.56 0.21 -16.36
CA SER A 15 12.36 -1.09 -15.75
C SER A 15 10.90 -1.54 -15.92
N SER A 16 10.69 -2.83 -16.22
CA SER A 16 9.35 -3.45 -16.17
C SER A 16 8.86 -3.67 -14.74
N GLU A 17 9.70 -3.39 -13.75
CA GLU A 17 9.50 -3.66 -12.33
C GLU A 17 9.84 -2.44 -11.46
N LEU A 18 9.04 -2.23 -10.41
CA LEU A 18 9.25 -1.24 -9.36
C LEU A 18 9.39 -1.97 -8.03
N LEU A 19 10.55 -1.82 -7.38
CA LEU A 19 10.82 -2.39 -6.07
C LEU A 19 10.86 -1.27 -5.03
N ILE A 20 10.18 -1.50 -3.90
CA ILE A 20 9.98 -0.52 -2.84
C ILE A 20 10.29 -1.22 -1.51
N ASP A 21 11.33 -0.77 -0.83
CA ASP A 21 11.73 -1.32 0.47
C ASP A 21 11.39 -0.33 1.58
N CYS A 22 10.66 -0.79 2.60
CA CYS A 22 10.21 0.04 3.72
C CYS A 22 10.88 -0.34 5.05
N GLU A 23 11.10 0.64 5.92
CA GLU A 23 11.77 0.43 7.23
C GLU A 23 11.04 -0.55 8.16
N ASN A 24 9.76 -0.81 7.91
CA ASN A 24 8.95 -1.75 8.68
C ASN A 24 9.11 -3.22 8.27
N LYS A 25 10.16 -3.54 7.52
CA LYS A 25 10.45 -4.87 6.97
C LYS A 25 9.50 -5.31 5.86
N TYR A 26 8.56 -4.48 5.44
CA TYR A 26 7.78 -4.76 4.23
C TYR A 26 8.54 -4.30 2.99
N SER A 27 8.48 -5.12 1.96
CA SER A 27 8.90 -4.75 0.61
C SER A 27 7.72 -4.97 -0.33
N TYR A 28 7.58 -4.08 -1.32
CA TYR A 28 6.56 -4.15 -2.33
C TYR A 28 7.20 -4.21 -3.70
N LYS A 29 6.63 -5.03 -4.58
CA LYS A 29 7.11 -5.19 -5.94
C LYS A 29 5.93 -5.07 -6.90
N ILE A 30 6.01 -4.17 -7.86
CA ILE A 30 5.00 -4.02 -8.91
C ILE A 30 5.67 -4.40 -10.23
N THR A 31 5.24 -5.50 -10.83
CA THR A 31 5.75 -5.95 -12.12
C THR A 31 4.82 -5.54 -13.26
N ASN A 32 5.35 -5.56 -14.47
CA ASN A 32 4.66 -5.26 -15.72
C ASN A 32 4.06 -3.84 -15.80
N LEU A 33 4.74 -2.85 -15.20
CA LEU A 33 4.30 -1.43 -15.17
C LEU A 33 3.97 -0.88 -16.56
N ASN A 34 4.72 -1.29 -17.58
CA ASN A 34 4.57 -0.82 -18.95
C ASN A 34 3.45 -1.55 -19.72
N THR A 35 2.66 -2.38 -19.03
CA THR A 35 1.56 -3.15 -19.62
C THR A 35 0.23 -2.81 -18.96
N LYS A 36 -0.87 -3.33 -19.53
CA LYS A 36 -2.20 -3.22 -18.91
C LYS A 36 -2.42 -4.17 -17.73
N HIS A 37 -1.47 -5.07 -17.46
CA HIS A 37 -1.61 -6.14 -16.48
C HIS A 37 -0.50 -6.05 -15.44
N ILE A 38 -0.57 -5.00 -14.61
CA ILE A 38 0.34 -4.91 -13.47
C ILE A 38 0.05 -6.05 -12.48
N THR A 39 1.11 -6.60 -11.90
CA THR A 39 0.99 -7.62 -10.87
C THR A 39 1.73 -7.16 -9.62
N PRO A 40 1.01 -6.77 -8.57
CA PRO A 40 1.63 -6.35 -7.32
C PRO A 40 1.91 -7.54 -6.40
N TYR A 41 3.03 -7.45 -5.68
CA TYR A 41 3.49 -8.42 -4.68
C TYR A 41 3.94 -7.69 -3.41
N TYR A 42 3.90 -8.39 -2.29
CA TYR A 42 4.54 -7.97 -1.05
C TYR A 42 5.42 -9.08 -0.48
N SER A 43 6.42 -8.68 0.28
CA SER A 43 7.21 -9.56 1.14
C SER A 43 7.33 -8.92 2.52
N PHE A 44 7.44 -9.75 3.56
CA PHE A 44 7.72 -9.32 4.91
C PHE A 44 9.02 -9.96 5.39
N ASN A 45 9.91 -9.13 5.92
CA ASN A 45 11.20 -9.52 6.49
C ASN A 45 12.06 -10.36 5.53
N GLY A 46 12.09 -9.98 4.23
CA GLY A 46 12.86 -10.69 3.21
C GLY A 46 12.34 -12.10 2.88
N GLY A 47 11.11 -12.43 3.28
CA GLY A 47 10.47 -13.70 2.99
C GLY A 47 10.05 -13.87 1.52
N GLN A 48 9.28 -14.93 1.26
CA GLN A 48 8.76 -15.21 -0.08
C GLN A 48 7.80 -14.11 -0.55
N TRP A 49 7.91 -13.76 -1.84
CA TRP A 49 6.99 -12.83 -2.49
C TRP A 49 5.59 -13.44 -2.58
N THR A 50 4.60 -12.73 -2.04
CA THR A 50 3.19 -13.10 -2.10
C THR A 50 2.46 -12.13 -3.02
N GLU A 51 1.67 -12.65 -3.96
CA GLU A 51 0.90 -11.83 -4.89
C GLU A 51 -0.29 -11.15 -4.17
N ILE A 52 -0.46 -9.85 -4.41
CA ILE A 52 -1.57 -9.06 -3.89
C ILE A 52 -2.76 -9.22 -4.82
N LYS A 53 -3.69 -10.12 -4.45
CA LYS A 53 -4.87 -10.46 -5.27
C LYS A 53 -5.91 -9.34 -5.38
N LYS A 54 -5.91 -8.39 -4.43
CA LYS A 54 -6.88 -7.29 -4.39
C LYS A 54 -6.11 -5.97 -4.29
N PHE A 55 -6.27 -5.14 -5.31
CA PHE A 55 -5.70 -3.80 -5.36
C PHE A 55 -6.59 -2.88 -6.19
N LYS A 56 -6.45 -1.58 -6.00
CA LYS A 56 -7.11 -0.54 -6.81
C LYS A 56 -6.05 0.37 -7.39
N ILE A 57 -6.18 0.72 -8.66
CA ILE A 57 -5.36 1.75 -9.29
C ILE A 57 -6.28 2.91 -9.64
N LYS A 58 -5.86 4.12 -9.30
CA LYS A 58 -6.49 5.33 -9.78
C LYS A 58 -5.43 6.41 -9.92
N ASP A 59 -5.41 7.05 -11.08
CA ASP A 59 -4.47 8.11 -11.38
C ASP A 59 -3.02 7.65 -11.12
N ASP A 60 -2.29 8.40 -10.29
CA ASP A 60 -0.91 8.12 -9.92
C ASP A 60 -0.74 7.31 -8.63
N THR A 61 -1.78 6.55 -8.28
CA THR A 61 -1.91 5.91 -6.98
C THR A 61 -2.35 4.46 -7.10
N ILE A 62 -1.88 3.64 -6.16
CA ILE A 62 -2.25 2.25 -6.02
C ILE A 62 -2.50 1.92 -4.55
N GLU A 63 -3.65 1.31 -4.29
CA GLU A 63 -4.05 0.85 -2.95
C GLU A 63 -4.01 -0.68 -2.93
N PHE A 64 -3.21 -1.25 -2.03
CA PHE A 64 -3.07 -2.69 -1.81
C PHE A 64 -3.92 -3.17 -0.64
N PHE A 65 -4.69 -4.23 -0.88
CA PHE A 65 -5.46 -4.91 0.17
C PHE A 65 -4.75 -6.21 0.57
N ILE A 66 -3.77 -6.09 1.48
CA ILE A 66 -3.01 -7.23 1.99
C ILE A 66 -3.81 -7.93 3.09
N PRO A 67 -4.07 -9.25 2.99
CA PRO A 67 -4.79 -9.99 4.03
C PRO A 67 -4.10 -9.91 5.40
N ASN A 68 -4.90 -9.83 6.46
CA ASN A 68 -4.42 -9.79 7.85
C ASN A 68 -3.54 -8.58 8.21
N SER A 69 -3.54 -7.52 7.41
CA SER A 69 -2.91 -6.25 7.75
C SER A 69 -3.64 -5.60 8.93
N LYS A 70 -3.06 -5.73 10.11
CA LYS A 70 -3.57 -5.19 11.37
C LYS A 70 -2.46 -4.57 12.19
N TYR A 71 -2.76 -3.49 12.89
CA TYR A 71 -1.86 -2.97 13.91
C TYR A 71 -1.90 -3.83 15.18
N LEU A 72 -0.99 -3.58 16.11
CA LEU A 72 -1.05 -4.20 17.43
C LEU A 72 -2.33 -3.76 18.14
N ALA A 73 -3.01 -4.73 18.77
CA ALA A 73 -4.20 -4.48 19.59
C ALA A 73 -3.84 -3.72 20.87
N CYS A 74 -4.83 -3.09 21.48
CA CYS A 74 -4.75 -2.57 22.83
C CYS A 74 -4.79 -3.69 23.87
N THR A 75 -4.33 -3.42 25.09
CA THR A 75 -4.45 -4.37 26.21
C THR A 75 -5.91 -4.68 26.54
N ASP A 76 -6.81 -3.72 26.30
CA ASP A 76 -8.26 -3.94 26.39
C ASP A 76 -8.76 -4.63 25.11
N ASP A 77 -9.02 -5.93 25.21
CA ASP A 77 -9.49 -6.79 24.13
C ASP A 77 -10.91 -6.44 23.62
N SER A 78 -11.65 -5.60 24.35
CA SER A 78 -12.96 -5.12 23.88
C SER A 78 -12.83 -4.06 22.78
N LEU A 79 -11.65 -3.45 22.62
CA LEU A 79 -11.41 -2.39 21.65
C LEU A 79 -11.09 -2.98 20.26
N PRO A 80 -11.79 -2.53 19.19
CA PRO A 80 -11.55 -3.04 17.85
C PRO A 80 -10.15 -2.66 17.36
N THR A 81 -9.40 -3.66 16.87
CA THR A 81 -8.07 -3.47 16.29
C THR A 81 -8.17 -2.80 14.92
N CYS A 82 -7.21 -1.93 14.60
CA CYS A 82 -7.15 -1.28 13.30
C CYS A 82 -6.67 -2.23 12.20
N HIS A 83 -7.49 -2.42 11.18
CA HIS A 83 -7.09 -2.96 9.89
C HIS A 83 -6.67 -1.82 8.97
N TYR A 84 -5.69 -2.08 8.10
CA TYR A 84 -5.22 -1.07 7.15
C TYR A 84 -4.98 -1.66 5.76
N SER A 85 -5.06 -0.81 4.74
CA SER A 85 -4.50 -1.03 3.40
C SER A 85 -3.20 -0.26 3.27
N THR A 86 -2.32 -0.72 2.37
CA THR A 86 -1.14 0.08 1.99
C THR A 86 -1.52 0.95 0.80
N PHE A 87 -1.23 2.24 0.87
CA PHE A 87 -1.46 3.20 -0.19
C PHE A 87 -0.11 3.70 -0.72
N ILE A 88 0.10 3.59 -2.02
CA ILE A 88 1.31 4.08 -2.69
C ILE A 88 0.89 5.14 -3.69
N SER A 89 1.48 6.32 -3.58
CA SER A 89 1.23 7.44 -4.49
C SER A 89 2.52 7.94 -5.13
N GLY A 90 2.37 8.64 -6.26
CA GLY A 90 3.50 9.24 -6.96
C GLY A 90 4.13 8.31 -7.97
N LEU A 91 3.41 7.30 -8.49
CA LEU A 91 3.91 6.31 -9.44
C LEU A 91 4.55 6.95 -10.69
N SER A 92 4.25 8.19 -11.05
CA SER A 92 4.76 8.90 -12.23
C SER A 92 6.00 9.75 -11.93
N ASN A 93 6.35 9.89 -10.64
CA ASN A 93 7.42 10.73 -10.13
C ASN A 93 8.52 9.89 -9.46
N GLN A 94 9.74 10.41 -9.39
CA GLN A 94 10.86 9.75 -8.70
C GLN A 94 10.74 9.73 -7.16
N ARG A 95 9.59 10.18 -6.62
CA ARG A 95 9.32 10.25 -5.19
C ARG A 95 7.99 9.56 -4.90
N LEU A 96 8.08 8.25 -4.65
CA LEU A 96 6.94 7.51 -4.12
C LEU A 96 6.71 7.88 -2.66
N THR A 97 5.44 7.91 -2.28
CA THR A 97 5.03 7.96 -0.88
C THR A 97 4.25 6.69 -0.58
N VAL A 98 4.54 6.06 0.56
CA VAL A 98 3.83 4.89 1.05
C VAL A 98 3.20 5.24 2.40
N SER A 99 1.89 5.08 2.49
CA SER A 99 1.11 5.32 3.70
C SER A 99 0.15 4.16 3.98
N GLU A 100 -0.45 4.16 5.16
CA GLU A 100 -1.41 3.14 5.58
C GLU A 100 -2.78 3.78 5.80
N ILE A 101 -3.81 3.27 5.15
CA ILE A 101 -5.18 3.81 5.29
C ILE A 101 -5.98 2.88 6.19
N VAL A 102 -6.54 3.46 7.26
CA VAL A 102 -7.39 2.74 8.22
C VAL A 102 -8.70 2.27 7.57
N LEU A 103 -9.04 1.00 7.70
CA LEU A 103 -10.21 0.38 7.05
C LEU A 103 -11.47 0.33 7.92
N ASN A 104 -11.34 0.54 9.24
CA ASN A 104 -12.43 0.53 10.21
C ASN A 104 -12.18 1.53 11.35
N ASP A 105 -13.24 2.03 11.99
CA ASP A 105 -13.08 2.76 13.26
C ASP A 105 -12.48 1.81 14.31
N CYS A 106 -11.39 2.23 14.97
CA CYS A 106 -10.52 1.30 15.68
C CYS A 106 -9.56 1.98 16.67
N TYR A 107 -8.71 1.17 17.33
CA TYR A 107 -7.68 1.60 18.26
C TYR A 107 -6.33 0.93 17.94
N ILE A 108 -5.22 1.64 18.19
CA ILE A 108 -3.86 1.18 17.89
C ILE A 108 -3.04 1.09 19.18
N GLY A 109 -2.63 -0.11 19.57
CA GLY A 109 -1.85 -0.39 20.78
C GLY A 109 -0.50 0.32 20.81
N THR A 110 0.25 0.26 19.71
CA THR A 110 1.58 0.90 19.60
C THR A 110 1.53 2.43 19.58
N MET A 111 0.34 3.03 19.50
CA MET A 111 0.15 4.49 19.43
C MET A 111 -0.72 5.01 20.57
N GLY A 112 -0.59 4.38 21.75
CA GLY A 112 -1.21 4.83 22.98
C GLY A 112 -2.71 4.52 23.10
N CYS A 113 -3.24 3.60 22.29
CA CYS A 113 -4.66 3.19 22.36
C CYS A 113 -5.66 4.34 22.16
N ASN A 114 -5.32 5.29 21.29
CA ASN A 114 -6.26 6.32 20.85
C ASN A 114 -7.24 5.78 19.80
N LYS A 115 -8.39 6.44 19.67
CA LYS A 115 -9.39 6.12 18.64
C LYS A 115 -8.97 6.71 17.30
N TYR A 116 -9.00 5.88 16.26
CA TYR A 116 -8.74 6.23 14.87
C TYR A 116 -9.98 5.98 14.02
N LYS A 117 -10.18 6.82 13.02
CA LYS A 117 -11.34 6.79 12.14
C LYS A 117 -11.03 6.06 10.84
N LYS A 118 -12.02 5.34 10.32
CA LYS A 118 -11.94 4.78 8.96
C LYS A 118 -11.60 5.87 7.94
N GLY A 119 -10.68 5.57 7.03
CA GLY A 119 -10.19 6.47 6.00
C GLY A 119 -9.08 7.40 6.47
N LEU A 120 -8.71 7.38 7.75
CA LEU A 120 -7.56 8.12 8.22
C LEU A 120 -6.29 7.54 7.61
N GLU A 121 -5.49 8.41 7.01
CA GLU A 121 -4.15 8.09 6.53
C GLU A 121 -3.17 8.22 7.69
N LEU A 122 -2.50 7.11 8.00
CA LEU A 122 -1.51 7.00 9.06
C LEU A 122 -0.13 6.80 8.44
N ASN A 123 0.86 7.47 9.04
CA ASN A 123 2.31 7.33 8.80
C ASN A 123 2.73 7.20 7.33
N GLN A 124 3.43 8.23 6.82
CA GLN A 124 4.36 8.02 5.71
C GLN A 124 5.55 7.22 6.26
N ARG A 125 5.61 5.92 5.96
CA ARG A 125 6.79 5.12 6.33
C ARG A 125 7.91 5.50 5.36
N PHE A 126 9.14 5.63 5.86
CA PHE A 126 10.28 5.81 4.97
C PHE A 126 10.44 4.54 4.14
N CYS A 127 10.16 4.67 2.85
CA CYS A 127 10.39 3.64 1.86
C CYS A 127 11.35 4.18 0.80
N LYS A 128 12.20 3.31 0.27
CA LYS A 128 13.17 3.63 -0.76
C LYS A 128 12.85 2.84 -2.01
N LEU A 129 12.97 3.53 -3.15
CA LEU A 129 13.02 2.90 -4.45
C LEU A 129 14.36 2.18 -4.58
N ASN A 130 14.32 0.92 -5.00
CA ASN A 130 15.49 0.08 -5.23
C ASN A 130 15.54 -0.33 -6.70
#